data_AF-A0A9W6XN10-F1
#
_entry.id   AF-A0A9W6XN10-F1
#
_cell.length_a   1.000
_cell.length_b   1.000
_cell.length_c   1.000
_cell.angle_alpha   90.00
_cell.angle_beta   90.00
_cell.angle_gamma   90.00
#
_symmetry.space_group_name_H-M   'P 1'
#
loop_
_entity.id
_entity.type
_entity.pdbx_description
1 polymer ?
#
loop_
_entity_poly.entity_id
_entity_poly.type
_entity_poly.pdbx_seq_one_letter_code
_entity_poly.pdbx_strand_id
1 'polypeptide(L)'
;MATFLWRVDRDAVRGRLLRSTRDVKTGESVLRERAYGNVVLSANRAALCAVCLRAADADVCCDDCSKVFFCSEECRDALQDVHEQECEALEEVDLAAAKTSTDVDLLRLLIRILASRSMDAADGKLHADEDGVIRASYANVKDLVHVLDKEGRLWADHVRAGAKKILEDLPDECHLPVEEILVIAAQINENSYSLDALDEKHLVAAVGLFPICGLINHSCQPNCTWSNAGQGIMEVRALRDIKEGEEITLSYIDIDKERGERRKELRETKHFDCQCERCSVPMNESVDRYLEGFRCPRCSTKAAEEKDCLLVQVEDKYVCPDCQFDVPVAAVASAVLTAKTKLGKAKQSLNQFKYADVVTQLAGLAKGVEVRGQLLPFHRSHGVAIAVARVHSDAQIKLGKVVEAYWLRRQLLNALQLVSWRNHLPLALAHFDYAEALRRLLLHPSIPIPEDLDRDTLQQEMRASYQAFSDICAVCLGKPHPLRLRALAALKF
;
A
#
# COMPACT_ATOMS: atom_id res chain seq x y z
N MET A 1 17.97 15.98 25.73
CA MET A 1 17.67 14.90 24.78
C MET A 1 16.19 15.00 24.47
N ALA A 2 15.80 15.10 23.20
CA ALA A 2 14.39 15.08 22.84
C ALA A 2 13.77 13.74 23.28
N THR A 3 12.74 13.80 24.12
CA THR A 3 11.97 12.60 24.50
C THR A 3 10.99 12.29 23.38
N PHE A 4 11.33 11.33 22.53
CA PHE A 4 10.44 10.81 21.51
C PHE A 4 9.30 9.99 22.14
N LEU A 5 8.14 9.94 21.45
CA LEU A 5 6.99 9.10 21.82
C LEU A 5 7.30 7.60 21.72
N TRP A 6 8.42 7.26 21.11
CA TRP A 6 8.88 5.91 20.88
C TRP A 6 10.32 5.74 21.36
N ARG A 7 10.70 4.50 21.62
CA ARG A 7 12.10 4.10 21.86
C ARG A 7 12.43 2.88 21.02
N VAL A 8 13.69 2.78 20.59
CA VAL A 8 14.21 1.55 19.99
C VAL A 8 14.37 0.51 21.09
N ASP A 9 13.86 -0.68 20.84
CA ASP A 9 14.01 -1.86 21.68
C ASP A 9 14.43 -3.05 20.79
N ARG A 10 14.70 -4.22 21.40
CA ARG A 10 15.15 -5.42 20.70
C ARG A 10 14.36 -6.65 21.11
N ASP A 11 13.81 -7.33 20.13
CA ASP A 11 13.24 -8.66 20.21
C ASP A 11 14.28 -9.70 19.77
N ALA A 12 14.34 -10.82 20.48
CA ALA A 12 15.34 -11.86 20.24
C ALA A 12 15.22 -12.52 18.85
N VAL A 13 14.01 -12.54 18.28
CA VAL A 13 13.71 -13.20 17.00
C VAL A 13 13.52 -12.18 15.89
N ARG A 14 12.81 -11.09 16.19
CA ARG A 14 12.40 -10.07 15.20
C ARG A 14 13.40 -8.92 15.05
N GLY A 15 14.45 -8.89 15.87
CA GLY A 15 15.48 -7.85 15.80
C GLY A 15 15.03 -6.55 16.46
N ARG A 16 15.35 -5.40 15.87
CA ARG A 16 14.97 -4.10 16.44
C ARG A 16 13.49 -3.84 16.22
N LEU A 17 12.89 -3.07 17.11
CA LEU A 17 11.50 -2.63 17.02
C LEU A 17 11.31 -1.29 17.73
N LEU A 18 10.20 -0.62 17.46
CA LEU A 18 9.80 0.58 18.20
C LEU A 18 8.72 0.25 19.23
N ARG A 19 8.89 0.74 20.47
CA ARG A 19 7.84 0.71 21.51
C ARG A 19 7.41 2.11 21.87
N SER A 20 6.13 2.28 22.19
CA SER A 20 5.66 3.55 22.73
C SER A 20 6.21 3.81 24.13
N THR A 21 6.53 5.07 24.44
CA THR A 21 7.00 5.54 25.74
C THR A 21 5.87 6.08 26.63
N ARG A 22 4.63 6.10 26.13
CA ARG A 22 3.41 6.47 26.87
C ARG A 22 2.16 5.89 26.22
N ASP A 23 0.99 6.12 26.82
CA ASP A 23 -0.28 5.87 26.13
C ASP A 23 -0.46 6.83 24.93
N VAL A 24 -0.95 6.29 23.81
CA VAL A 24 -1.21 7.01 22.55
C VAL A 24 -2.67 6.84 22.18
N LYS A 25 -3.32 7.93 21.73
CA LYS A 25 -4.73 7.88 21.32
C LYS A 25 -4.91 7.59 19.84
N THR A 26 -6.03 6.97 19.51
CA THR A 26 -6.46 6.77 18.12
C THR A 26 -6.39 8.07 17.32
N GLY A 27 -5.74 8.05 16.17
CA GLY A 27 -5.54 9.21 15.29
C GLY A 27 -4.40 10.15 15.72
N GLU A 28 -3.66 9.84 16.77
CA GLU A 28 -2.48 10.62 17.15
C GLU A 28 -1.28 10.33 16.23
N SER A 29 -0.46 11.36 15.97
CA SER A 29 0.79 11.23 15.22
C SER A 29 1.85 10.59 16.12
N VAL A 30 2.40 9.44 15.69
CA VAL A 30 3.35 8.63 16.46
C VAL A 30 4.79 8.97 16.08
N LEU A 31 5.03 9.15 14.78
CA LEU A 31 6.34 9.41 14.20
C LEU A 31 6.16 10.21 12.90
N ARG A 32 6.93 11.26 12.72
CA ARG A 32 7.05 12.00 11.46
C ARG A 32 8.51 11.99 11.06
N GLU A 33 8.82 11.50 9.87
CA GLU A 33 10.19 11.42 9.38
C GLU A 33 10.26 12.00 7.97
N ARG A 34 11.20 12.91 7.76
CA ARG A 34 11.56 13.37 6.41
C ARG A 34 12.45 12.31 5.78
N ALA A 35 12.20 12.00 4.51
CA ALA A 35 13.03 11.06 3.77
C ALA A 35 14.50 11.49 3.86
N TYR A 36 15.39 10.54 4.15
CA TYR A 36 16.83 10.78 4.06
C TYR A 36 17.22 11.09 2.60
N GLY A 37 16.61 10.35 1.67
CA GLY A 37 16.62 10.64 0.25
C GLY A 37 15.32 10.14 -0.37
N ASN A 38 14.80 10.90 -1.34
CA ASN A 38 13.69 10.47 -2.18
C ASN A 38 13.92 10.86 -3.64
N VAL A 39 13.25 10.14 -4.54
CA VAL A 39 13.23 10.47 -5.97
C VAL A 39 11.83 10.25 -6.53
N VAL A 40 11.38 11.19 -7.36
CA VAL A 40 10.15 11.03 -8.16
C VAL A 40 10.40 9.93 -9.19
N LEU A 41 9.48 8.96 -9.29
CA LEU A 41 9.59 7.85 -10.22
C LEU A 41 9.72 8.33 -11.67
N SER A 42 10.40 7.54 -12.48
CA SER A 42 10.74 7.89 -13.85
C SER A 42 9.55 8.26 -14.73
N ALA A 43 8.40 7.64 -14.50
CA ALA A 43 7.16 7.93 -15.23
C ALA A 43 6.58 9.33 -14.94
N ASN A 44 6.98 9.98 -13.85
CA ASN A 44 6.35 11.20 -13.33
C ASN A 44 7.32 12.39 -13.15
N ARG A 45 8.60 12.27 -13.56
CA ARG A 45 9.66 13.26 -13.23
C ARG A 45 9.30 14.70 -13.62
N ALA A 46 8.76 14.88 -14.83
CA ALA A 46 8.38 16.20 -15.34
C ALA A 46 7.04 16.72 -14.78
N ALA A 47 6.27 15.86 -14.12
CA ALA A 47 4.94 16.20 -13.63
C ALA A 47 4.93 16.59 -12.15
N LEU A 48 5.95 16.18 -11.37
CA LEU A 48 5.95 16.29 -9.92
C LEU A 48 7.24 16.92 -9.39
N CYS A 49 7.08 17.76 -8.38
CA CYS A 49 8.16 18.41 -7.67
C CYS A 49 9.04 17.38 -6.95
N ALA A 50 10.36 17.45 -7.18
CA ALA A 50 11.34 16.56 -6.58
C ALA A 50 11.39 16.60 -5.04
N VAL A 51 10.99 17.72 -4.44
CA VAL A 51 11.00 17.91 -2.98
C VAL A 51 9.66 17.54 -2.35
N CYS A 52 8.57 18.12 -2.85
CA CYS A 52 7.28 18.06 -2.17
C CYS A 52 6.23 17.15 -2.82
N LEU A 53 6.52 16.59 -3.99
CA LEU A 53 5.64 15.68 -4.73
C LEU A 53 4.28 16.28 -5.12
N ARG A 54 4.14 17.61 -5.06
CA ARG A 54 3.03 18.34 -5.71
C ARG A 54 3.31 18.46 -7.22
N ALA A 55 2.29 18.84 -7.98
CA ALA A 55 2.45 19.17 -9.39
C ALA A 55 3.62 20.15 -9.59
N ALA A 56 4.54 19.80 -10.48
CA ALA A 56 5.64 20.66 -10.87
C ALA A 56 5.14 21.80 -11.77
N ASP A 57 5.86 22.91 -11.72
CA ASP A 57 5.80 23.94 -12.75
C ASP A 57 6.83 23.57 -13.83
N ALA A 58 6.41 23.59 -15.09
CA ALA A 58 7.28 23.23 -16.21
C ALA A 58 8.44 24.22 -16.38
N ASP A 59 8.26 25.46 -15.90
CA ASP A 59 9.25 26.54 -16.01
C ASP A 59 10.23 26.56 -14.81
N VAL A 60 10.02 25.72 -13.79
CA VAL A 60 10.89 25.63 -12.62
C VAL A 60 11.59 24.27 -12.62
N CYS A 61 12.62 24.13 -13.44
CA CYS A 61 13.47 22.94 -13.52
C CYS A 61 14.96 23.31 -13.44
N CYS A 62 15.81 22.31 -13.28
CA CYS A 62 17.25 22.52 -13.43
C CYS A 62 17.60 22.66 -14.91
N ASP A 63 18.24 23.77 -15.28
CA ASP A 63 18.66 24.06 -16.65
C ASP A 63 19.82 23.18 -17.14
N ASP A 64 20.64 22.66 -16.22
CA ASP A 64 21.81 21.84 -16.54
C ASP A 64 21.38 20.39 -16.84
N CYS A 65 20.91 19.64 -15.83
CA CYS A 65 20.57 18.23 -16.04
C CYS A 65 19.23 18.00 -16.75
N SER A 66 18.30 18.98 -16.70
CA SER A 66 16.91 18.84 -17.19
C SER A 66 16.16 17.61 -16.63
N LYS A 67 16.59 17.04 -15.50
CA LYS A 67 15.98 15.84 -14.87
C LYS A 67 15.14 16.14 -13.63
N VAL A 68 15.29 17.32 -13.04
CA VAL A 68 14.71 17.69 -11.75
C VAL A 68 13.78 18.88 -11.93
N PHE A 69 12.55 18.72 -11.45
CA PHE A 69 11.47 19.70 -11.58
C PHE A 69 10.94 20.10 -10.22
N PHE A 70 10.45 21.32 -10.08
CA PHE A 70 9.98 21.90 -8.83
C PHE A 70 8.61 22.56 -9.01
N CYS A 71 7.87 22.71 -7.91
CA CYS A 71 6.60 23.46 -7.95
C CYS A 71 6.79 24.96 -7.70
N SER A 72 7.97 25.37 -7.21
CA SER A 72 8.29 26.74 -6.83
C SER A 72 9.78 26.91 -6.57
N GLU A 73 10.27 28.16 -6.57
CA GLU A 73 11.66 28.49 -6.27
C GLU A 73 12.06 28.03 -4.86
N GLU A 74 11.16 28.11 -3.87
CA GLU A 74 11.48 27.66 -2.51
C GLU A 74 11.77 26.16 -2.45
N CYS A 75 11.12 25.35 -3.31
CA CYS A 75 11.44 23.93 -3.41
C CYS A 75 12.73 23.68 -4.18
N ARG A 76 13.08 24.53 -5.16
CA ARG A 76 14.37 24.47 -5.85
C ARG A 76 15.50 24.74 -4.87
N ASP A 77 15.40 25.85 -4.14
CA ASP A 77 16.40 26.29 -3.16
C ASP A 77 16.54 25.28 -2.02
N ALA A 78 15.45 24.64 -1.58
CA ALA A 78 15.48 23.62 -0.54
C ALA A 78 16.27 22.34 -0.92
N LEU A 79 16.49 22.08 -2.21
CA LEU A 79 17.27 20.94 -2.70
C LEU A 79 18.63 21.37 -3.27
N GLN A 80 18.89 22.66 -3.40
CA GLN A 80 19.98 23.21 -4.18
C GLN A 80 21.34 22.63 -3.81
N ASP A 81 21.70 22.66 -2.53
CA ASP A 81 23.00 22.20 -2.04
C ASP A 81 23.24 20.71 -2.36
N VAL A 82 22.21 19.88 -2.17
CA VAL A 82 22.30 18.44 -2.52
C VAL A 82 22.32 18.28 -4.03
N HIS A 83 21.50 19.05 -4.76
CA HIS A 83 21.37 18.95 -6.20
C HIS A 83 22.66 19.31 -6.93
N GLU A 84 23.38 20.33 -6.47
CA GLU A 84 24.68 20.73 -7.00
C GLU A 84 25.68 19.57 -6.99
N GLN A 85 25.63 18.71 -5.97
CA GLN A 85 26.50 17.54 -5.84
C GLN A 85 26.12 16.37 -6.75
N GLU A 86 24.88 16.29 -7.21
CA GLU A 86 24.37 15.15 -8.02
C GLU A 86 24.05 15.50 -9.48
N CYS A 87 24.08 16.79 -9.84
CA CYS A 87 23.51 17.28 -11.09
C CYS A 87 24.11 16.58 -12.32
N GLU A 88 25.44 16.51 -12.41
CA GLU A 88 26.18 15.87 -13.49
C GLU A 88 25.87 14.37 -13.59
N ALA A 89 25.92 13.65 -12.46
CA ALA A 89 25.56 12.23 -12.43
C ALA A 89 24.09 11.97 -12.83
N LEU A 90 23.17 12.90 -12.53
CA LEU A 90 21.77 12.79 -12.94
C LEU A 90 21.58 13.03 -14.43
N GLU A 91 22.36 13.91 -15.06
CA GLU A 91 22.30 14.15 -16.51
C GLU A 91 22.49 12.84 -17.30
N GLU A 92 23.48 12.05 -16.90
CA GLU A 92 23.88 10.79 -17.55
C GLU A 92 23.17 9.53 -17.01
N VAL A 93 22.30 9.66 -16.00
CA VAL A 93 21.76 8.50 -15.25
C VAL A 93 20.96 7.53 -16.11
N ASP A 94 20.20 8.02 -17.08
CA ASP A 94 19.39 7.17 -17.97
C ASP A 94 20.31 6.31 -18.86
N LEU A 95 21.43 6.87 -19.32
CA LEU A 95 22.43 6.16 -20.11
C LEU A 95 23.20 5.15 -19.24
N ALA A 96 23.55 5.53 -18.01
CA ALA A 96 24.19 4.65 -17.03
C ALA A 96 23.31 3.43 -16.71
N ALA A 97 22.02 3.66 -16.43
CA ALA A 97 21.04 2.62 -16.17
C ALA A 97 20.94 1.65 -17.36
N ALA A 98 20.79 2.18 -18.57
CA ALA A 98 20.68 1.37 -19.79
C ALA A 98 21.93 0.51 -20.06
N LYS A 99 23.14 1.09 -19.91
CA LYS A 99 24.41 0.37 -20.14
C LYS A 99 24.67 -0.73 -19.12
N THR A 100 24.20 -0.55 -17.88
CA THR A 100 24.49 -1.46 -16.77
C THR A 100 23.35 -2.41 -16.45
N SER A 101 22.20 -2.26 -17.12
CA SER A 101 20.96 -2.99 -16.81
C SER A 101 20.52 -2.83 -15.35
N THR A 102 20.81 -1.66 -14.77
CA THR A 102 20.40 -1.30 -13.41
C THR A 102 19.08 -0.53 -13.46
N ASP A 103 18.24 -0.69 -12.44
CA ASP A 103 17.06 0.13 -12.29
C ASP A 103 17.44 1.62 -12.15
N VAL A 104 16.82 2.46 -12.97
CA VAL A 104 17.17 3.89 -13.06
C VAL A 104 16.74 4.66 -11.81
N ASP A 105 15.62 4.31 -11.18
CA ASP A 105 15.15 4.99 -9.98
C ASP A 105 15.98 4.59 -8.76
N LEU A 106 16.49 3.35 -8.72
CA LEU A 106 17.51 2.90 -7.77
C LEU A 106 18.82 3.70 -7.93
N LEU A 107 19.34 3.87 -9.15
CA LEU A 107 20.55 4.68 -9.37
C LEU A 107 20.35 6.13 -8.94
N ARG A 108 19.22 6.74 -9.29
CA ARG A 108 18.90 8.11 -8.88
C ARG A 108 18.80 8.25 -7.36
N LEU A 109 18.21 7.27 -6.68
CA LEU A 109 18.14 7.27 -5.21
C LEU A 109 19.51 7.05 -4.57
N LEU A 110 20.36 6.20 -5.14
CA LEU A 110 21.75 6.04 -4.70
C LEU A 110 22.51 7.36 -4.84
N ILE A 111 22.46 8.00 -6.01
CA ILE A 111 23.04 9.33 -6.25
C ILE A 111 22.60 10.32 -5.17
N ARG A 112 21.27 10.45 -4.94
CA ARG A 112 20.72 11.33 -3.90
C ARG A 112 21.25 11.03 -2.51
N ILE A 113 21.37 9.75 -2.14
CA ILE A 113 21.86 9.31 -0.83
C ILE A 113 23.34 9.59 -0.68
N LEU A 114 24.15 9.38 -1.72
CA LEU A 114 25.59 9.66 -1.71
C LEU A 114 25.86 11.17 -1.59
N ALA A 115 25.12 12.00 -2.34
CA ALA A 115 25.17 13.45 -2.25
C ALA A 115 24.68 13.98 -0.89
N SER A 116 23.54 13.50 -0.39
CA SER A 116 23.04 13.91 0.93
C SER A 116 24.02 13.52 2.05
N ARG A 117 24.69 12.36 1.90
CA ARG A 117 25.71 11.91 2.85
C ARG A 117 26.93 12.82 2.90
N SER A 118 27.41 13.35 1.77
CA SER A 118 28.62 14.21 1.78
C SER A 118 28.38 15.49 2.56
N MET A 119 27.12 15.90 2.72
CA MET A 119 26.69 17.07 3.49
C MET A 119 26.21 16.76 4.92
N ASP A 120 26.17 15.49 5.30
CA ASP A 120 25.54 15.06 6.53
C ASP A 120 26.33 15.52 7.77
N ALA A 121 25.63 15.88 8.84
CA ALA A 121 26.28 16.18 10.10
C ALA A 121 26.95 14.91 10.65
N ALA A 122 28.28 14.90 10.77
CA ALA A 122 29.07 13.76 11.24
C ALA A 122 28.91 13.43 12.74
N ASP A 123 27.75 13.74 13.34
CA ASP A 123 27.46 13.50 14.75
C ASP A 123 26.73 12.18 15.02
N GLY A 124 26.19 11.55 13.98
CA GLY A 124 25.46 10.28 14.05
C GLY A 124 24.20 10.35 14.91
N LYS A 125 23.67 11.56 15.16
CA LYS A 125 22.50 11.78 16.02
C LYS A 125 21.23 11.86 15.19
N LEU A 126 20.12 11.60 15.87
CA LEU A 126 18.80 11.93 15.38
C LEU A 126 18.50 13.40 15.66
N HIS A 127 18.16 14.11 14.59
CA HIS A 127 17.71 15.49 14.67
C HIS A 127 16.20 15.54 14.49
N ALA A 128 15.55 16.50 15.13
CA ALA A 128 14.16 16.81 14.90
C ALA A 128 14.01 18.33 14.75
N ASP A 129 13.19 18.77 13.80
CA ASP A 129 12.85 20.18 13.70
C ASP A 129 11.82 20.60 14.77
N GLU A 130 11.45 21.88 14.76
CA GLU A 130 10.51 22.47 15.74
C GLU A 130 9.14 21.79 15.73
N ASP A 131 8.74 21.21 14.60
CA ASP A 131 7.49 20.47 14.42
C ASP A 131 7.62 18.97 14.81
N GLY A 132 8.78 18.57 15.34
CA GLY A 132 9.08 17.20 15.72
C GLY A 132 9.29 16.26 14.54
N VAL A 133 9.54 16.78 13.33
CA VAL A 133 9.85 15.96 12.15
C VAL A 133 11.30 15.53 12.22
N ILE A 134 11.49 14.21 12.21
CA ILE A 134 12.80 13.59 12.32
C ILE A 134 13.56 13.73 11.01
N ARG A 135 14.83 14.09 11.14
CA ARG A 135 15.85 14.03 10.10
C ARG A 135 16.88 13.00 10.53
N ALA A 136 16.82 11.83 9.88
CA ALA A 136 17.79 10.78 10.09
C ALA A 136 19.17 11.21 9.57
N SER A 137 20.22 10.65 10.16
CA SER A 137 21.58 10.74 9.64
C SER A 137 21.93 9.48 8.84
N TYR A 138 23.03 9.53 8.12
CA TYR A 138 23.57 8.40 7.38
C TYR A 138 23.95 7.23 8.29
N ALA A 139 24.26 7.48 9.56
CA ALA A 139 24.45 6.41 10.53
C ALA A 139 23.18 5.55 10.66
N ASN A 140 22.00 6.17 10.60
CA ASN A 140 20.73 5.45 10.62
C ASN A 140 20.48 4.68 9.33
N VAL A 141 20.92 5.20 8.18
CA VAL A 141 20.89 4.48 6.90
C VAL A 141 21.78 3.24 6.97
N LYS A 142 23.03 3.39 7.43
CA LYS A 142 23.99 2.29 7.60
C LYS A 142 23.47 1.20 8.53
N ASP A 143 22.68 1.58 9.51
CA ASP A 143 22.06 0.67 10.46
C ASP A 143 20.88 -0.11 9.88
N LEU A 144 20.34 0.21 8.69
CA LEU A 144 19.20 -0.52 8.12
C LEU A 144 19.53 -1.98 7.79
N VAL A 145 18.54 -2.85 7.96
CA VAL A 145 18.66 -4.28 7.63
C VAL A 145 18.67 -4.43 6.11
N HIS A 146 19.48 -5.33 5.59
CA HIS A 146 19.47 -5.73 4.18
C HIS A 146 19.62 -7.23 4.07
N VAL A 147 19.23 -7.82 2.94
CA VAL A 147 19.37 -9.25 2.70
C VAL A 147 20.16 -9.53 1.41
N LEU A 148 21.33 -8.89 1.33
CA LEU A 148 22.22 -8.95 0.14
C LEU A 148 22.57 -10.40 -0.25
N ASP A 149 22.74 -11.30 0.71
CA ASP A 149 23.03 -12.71 0.44
C ASP A 149 21.90 -13.46 -0.29
N LYS A 150 20.68 -12.95 -0.23
CA LYS A 150 19.52 -13.49 -0.98
C LYS A 150 19.30 -12.80 -2.31
N GLU A 151 20.00 -11.70 -2.57
CA GLU A 151 19.94 -11.04 -3.86
C GLU A 151 20.63 -11.90 -4.93
N GLY A 152 20.07 -11.87 -6.14
CA GLY A 152 20.64 -12.61 -7.26
C GLY A 152 22.01 -12.07 -7.64
N ARG A 153 22.99 -12.94 -7.91
CA ARG A 153 24.33 -12.53 -8.39
C ARG A 153 24.28 -11.52 -9.53
N LEU A 154 23.36 -11.74 -10.48
CA LEU A 154 23.16 -10.85 -11.63
C LEU A 154 22.72 -9.44 -11.20
N TRP A 155 21.81 -9.32 -10.23
CA TRP A 155 21.37 -8.03 -9.71
C TRP A 155 22.54 -7.29 -9.04
N ALA A 156 23.32 -7.99 -8.22
CA ALA A 156 24.48 -7.39 -7.56
C ALA A 156 25.53 -6.92 -8.57
N ASP A 157 25.76 -7.66 -9.64
CA ASP A 157 26.70 -7.29 -10.69
C ASP A 157 26.23 -6.07 -11.49
N HIS A 158 24.93 -5.97 -11.79
CA HIS A 158 24.35 -4.76 -12.40
C HIS A 158 24.52 -3.55 -11.48
N VAL A 159 24.16 -3.67 -10.20
CA VAL A 159 24.30 -2.59 -9.22
C VAL A 159 25.76 -2.16 -9.07
N ARG A 160 26.73 -3.09 -9.04
CA ARG A 160 28.17 -2.75 -9.03
C ARG A 160 28.58 -1.96 -10.27
N ALA A 161 28.12 -2.37 -11.45
CA ALA A 161 28.41 -1.68 -12.69
C ALA A 161 27.78 -0.27 -12.70
N GLY A 162 26.53 -0.15 -12.27
CA GLY A 162 25.83 1.12 -12.08
C GLY A 162 26.53 2.04 -11.09
N ALA A 163 26.94 1.51 -9.94
CA ALA A 163 27.69 2.24 -8.91
C ALA A 163 29.02 2.78 -9.45
N LYS A 164 29.78 1.99 -10.20
CA LYS A 164 31.00 2.47 -10.85
C LYS A 164 30.71 3.63 -11.81
N LYS A 165 29.63 3.52 -12.60
CA LYS A 165 29.30 4.52 -13.60
C LYS A 165 28.86 5.85 -12.97
N ILE A 166 28.01 5.83 -11.94
CA ILE A 166 27.59 7.07 -11.28
C ILE A 166 28.74 7.75 -10.53
N LEU A 167 29.75 6.99 -10.07
CA LEU A 167 30.93 7.55 -9.40
C LEU A 167 31.88 8.29 -10.36
N GLU A 168 31.83 8.01 -11.66
CA GLU A 168 32.62 8.77 -12.65
C GLU A 168 32.17 10.24 -12.72
N ASP A 169 30.89 10.48 -12.43
CA ASP A 169 30.21 11.76 -12.65
C ASP A 169 29.80 12.41 -11.29
N LEU A 170 30.15 11.80 -10.16
CA LEU A 170 29.92 12.33 -8.80
C LEU A 170 31.20 12.97 -8.24
N PRO A 171 31.10 14.04 -7.43
CA PRO A 171 32.23 14.63 -6.71
C PRO A 171 32.90 13.63 -5.74
N ASP A 172 34.21 13.75 -5.53
CA ASP A 172 35.01 12.83 -4.71
C ASP A 172 34.46 12.67 -3.28
N GLU A 173 33.92 13.74 -2.69
CA GLU A 173 33.28 13.74 -1.37
C GLU A 173 32.04 12.84 -1.29
N CYS A 174 31.39 12.59 -2.43
CA CYS A 174 30.24 11.69 -2.55
C CYS A 174 30.67 10.23 -2.74
N HIS A 175 31.95 9.93 -2.95
CA HIS A 175 32.40 8.57 -3.25
C HIS A 175 32.37 7.64 -2.03
N LEU A 176 32.01 6.39 -2.29
CA LEU A 176 32.18 5.26 -1.39
C LEU A 176 32.72 4.07 -2.16
N PRO A 177 33.35 3.09 -1.49
CA PRO A 177 33.67 1.81 -2.13
C PRO A 177 32.41 1.20 -2.75
N VAL A 178 32.55 0.65 -3.96
CA VAL A 178 31.44 0.05 -4.73
C VAL A 178 30.66 -0.99 -3.91
N GLU A 179 31.35 -1.79 -3.09
CA GLU A 179 30.68 -2.78 -2.23
C GLU A 179 29.85 -2.13 -1.10
N GLU A 180 30.23 -0.96 -0.59
CA GLU A 180 29.38 -0.20 0.34
C GLU A 180 28.14 0.34 -0.37
N ILE A 181 28.27 0.81 -1.62
CA ILE A 181 27.13 1.25 -2.43
C ILE A 181 26.16 0.09 -2.71
N LEU A 182 26.69 -1.11 -2.96
CA LEU A 182 25.88 -2.32 -3.11
C LEU A 182 25.09 -2.65 -1.83
N VAL A 183 25.71 -2.47 -0.65
CA VAL A 183 25.00 -2.64 0.63
C VAL A 183 23.86 -1.61 0.76
N ILE A 184 24.12 -0.34 0.44
CA ILE A 184 23.08 0.71 0.44
C ILE A 184 21.94 0.33 -0.50
N ALA A 185 22.25 -0.17 -1.71
CA ALA A 185 21.23 -0.61 -2.66
C ALA A 185 20.34 -1.74 -2.08
N ALA A 186 20.94 -2.69 -1.37
CA ALA A 186 20.19 -3.74 -0.69
C ALA A 186 19.36 -3.20 0.49
N GLN A 187 19.85 -2.19 1.22
CA GLN A 187 19.09 -1.50 2.26
C GLN A 187 17.89 -0.74 1.68
N ILE A 188 18.05 -0.11 0.51
CA ILE A 188 16.94 0.53 -0.21
C ILE A 188 15.88 -0.51 -0.59
N ASN A 189 16.28 -1.65 -1.13
CA ASN A 189 15.34 -2.70 -1.56
C ASN A 189 14.46 -3.20 -0.41
N GLU A 190 15.03 -3.28 0.80
CA GLU A 190 14.32 -3.79 1.96
C GLU A 190 13.48 -2.75 2.71
N ASN A 191 13.92 -1.49 2.74
CA ASN A 191 13.39 -0.47 3.68
C ASN A 191 12.80 0.77 3.00
N SER A 192 12.84 0.87 1.67
CA SER A 192 12.24 2.00 0.98
C SER A 192 10.71 1.93 0.99
N TYR A 193 10.09 3.10 0.98
CA TYR A 193 8.64 3.27 0.90
C TYR A 193 8.29 3.99 -0.39
N SER A 194 7.28 3.48 -1.08
CA SER A 194 6.58 4.22 -2.12
C SER A 194 5.83 5.38 -1.50
N LEU A 195 5.87 6.56 -2.13
CA LEU A 195 5.12 7.74 -1.71
C LEU A 195 4.12 8.11 -2.79
N ASP A 196 2.86 8.26 -2.40
CA ASP A 196 1.80 8.75 -3.27
C ASP A 196 1.97 10.26 -3.51
N ALA A 197 1.54 10.76 -4.67
CA ALA A 197 1.43 12.20 -4.84
C ALA A 197 0.35 12.76 -3.92
N LEU A 198 0.45 14.06 -3.62
CA LEU A 198 -0.65 14.77 -2.97
C LEU A 198 -1.84 15.05 -3.92
N ASP A 199 -1.78 14.56 -5.17
CA ASP A 199 -2.87 14.67 -6.13
C ASP A 199 -3.51 13.30 -6.45
N GLU A 200 -4.71 13.33 -7.02
CA GLU A 200 -5.48 12.11 -7.34
C GLU A 200 -4.95 11.36 -8.57
N LYS A 201 -3.96 11.91 -9.29
CA LYS A 201 -3.53 11.38 -10.59
C LYS A 201 -2.40 10.36 -10.46
N HIS A 202 -1.55 10.49 -9.43
CA HIS A 202 -0.35 9.68 -9.30
C HIS A 202 -0.34 8.90 -7.97
N LEU A 203 -0.98 7.72 -8.00
CA LEU A 203 -1.13 6.83 -6.85
C LEU A 203 0.21 6.25 -6.34
N VAL A 204 1.26 6.23 -7.16
CA VAL A 204 2.64 6.00 -6.71
C VAL A 204 3.52 6.98 -7.45
N ALA A 205 4.06 7.96 -6.74
CA ALA A 205 4.74 9.11 -7.31
C ALA A 205 6.25 9.06 -7.14
N ALA A 206 6.72 8.57 -6.01
CA ALA A 206 8.12 8.57 -5.63
C ALA A 206 8.50 7.34 -4.81
N VAL A 207 9.79 7.13 -4.64
CA VAL A 207 10.36 6.21 -3.65
C VAL A 207 11.25 7.01 -2.70
N GLY A 208 11.18 6.69 -1.41
CA GLY A 208 11.97 7.36 -0.38
C GLY A 208 12.50 6.40 0.67
N LEU A 209 13.64 6.73 1.26
CA LEU A 209 14.23 6.00 2.36
C LEU A 209 13.98 6.73 3.68
N PHE A 210 13.39 6.03 4.64
CA PHE A 210 12.97 6.56 5.94
C PHE A 210 13.57 5.68 7.05
N PRO A 211 14.83 5.93 7.46
CA PRO A 211 15.55 5.01 8.33
C PRO A 211 14.86 4.65 9.64
N ILE A 212 14.15 5.59 10.27
CA ILE A 212 13.45 5.35 11.54
C ILE A 212 12.11 4.65 11.33
N CYS A 213 11.33 5.04 10.32
CA CYS A 213 10.12 4.31 9.92
C CYS A 213 10.45 2.88 9.46
N GLY A 214 11.64 2.65 8.88
CA GLY A 214 12.16 1.33 8.50
C GLY A 214 12.38 0.39 9.69
N LEU A 215 12.46 0.89 10.93
CA LEU A 215 12.54 0.07 12.14
C LEU A 215 11.18 -0.46 12.62
N ILE A 216 10.08 0.02 12.06
CA ILE A 216 8.73 -0.38 12.49
C ILE A 216 8.40 -1.75 11.89
N ASN A 217 8.20 -2.75 12.74
CA ASN A 217 7.89 -4.12 12.33
C ASN A 217 6.49 -4.29 11.74
N HIS A 218 6.33 -5.40 11.02
CA HIS A 218 5.08 -5.85 10.44
C HIS A 218 4.10 -6.45 11.46
N SER A 219 2.81 -6.17 11.27
CA SER A 219 1.70 -7.00 11.77
C SER A 219 0.59 -7.08 10.71
N CYS A 220 -0.07 -8.25 10.56
CA CYS A 220 -1.30 -8.39 9.76
C CYS A 220 -2.53 -7.77 10.47
N GLN A 221 -2.31 -7.24 11.68
CA GLN A 221 -3.23 -6.52 12.52
C GLN A 221 -2.46 -5.31 13.11
N PRO A 222 -2.09 -4.33 12.27
CA PRO A 222 -1.23 -3.24 12.70
C PRO A 222 -1.98 -2.28 13.62
N ASN A 223 -1.27 -1.68 14.56
CA ASN A 223 -1.81 -0.60 15.40
C ASN A 223 -1.52 0.80 14.85
N CYS A 224 -0.72 0.92 13.80
CA CYS A 224 -0.47 2.15 13.07
C CYS A 224 -0.68 1.99 11.56
N THR A 225 -0.86 3.12 10.89
CA THR A 225 -0.74 3.28 9.43
C THR A 225 0.25 4.39 9.15
N TRP A 226 0.69 4.51 7.90
CA TRP A 226 1.46 5.65 7.45
C TRP A 226 0.77 6.38 6.28
N SER A 227 1.15 7.63 6.06
CA SER A 227 0.74 8.44 4.92
C SER A 227 1.84 9.44 4.53
N ASN A 228 1.86 9.87 3.27
CA ASN A 228 2.68 11.01 2.84
C ASN A 228 2.04 12.32 3.36
N ALA A 229 2.71 13.00 4.29
CA ALA A 229 2.28 14.29 4.84
C ALA A 229 2.73 15.49 3.98
N GLY A 230 3.27 15.23 2.79
CA GLY A 230 3.86 16.24 1.91
C GLY A 230 5.31 16.55 2.24
N GLN A 231 5.99 17.26 1.33
CA GLN A 231 7.41 17.63 1.50
C GLN A 231 8.34 16.42 1.73
N GLY A 232 8.00 15.24 1.21
CA GLY A 232 8.77 14.02 1.46
C GLY A 232 8.75 13.55 2.92
N ILE A 233 7.71 13.90 3.68
CA ILE A 233 7.54 13.47 5.07
C ILE A 233 6.60 12.27 5.11
N MET A 234 7.05 11.18 5.72
CA MET A 234 6.22 10.05 6.11
C MET A 234 5.68 10.31 7.52
N GLU A 235 4.37 10.27 7.69
CA GLU A 235 3.71 10.36 8.98
C GLU A 235 3.08 9.02 9.35
N VAL A 236 3.44 8.51 10.53
CA VAL A 236 2.87 7.30 11.15
C VAL A 236 1.82 7.71 12.17
N ARG A 237 0.62 7.16 12.07
CA ARG A 237 -0.54 7.52 12.91
C ARG A 237 -1.17 6.28 13.54
N ALA A 238 -1.61 6.40 14.78
CA ALA A 238 -2.24 5.31 15.51
C ALA A 238 -3.65 5.00 14.97
N LEU A 239 -3.93 3.74 14.62
CA LEU A 239 -5.23 3.26 14.15
C LEU A 239 -6.19 2.92 15.30
N ARG A 240 -5.64 2.70 16.49
CA ARG A 240 -6.35 2.47 17.75
C ARG A 240 -5.53 3.04 18.90
N ASP A 241 -6.06 3.00 20.12
CA ASP A 241 -5.28 3.32 21.31
C ASP A 241 -4.12 2.32 21.45
N ILE A 242 -2.93 2.83 21.78
CA ILE A 242 -1.68 2.07 21.98
C ILE A 242 -1.24 2.30 23.43
N LYS A 243 -0.90 1.24 24.15
CA LYS A 243 -0.45 1.34 25.54
C LYS A 243 1.04 1.65 25.65
N GLU A 244 1.44 2.29 26.74
CA GLU A 244 2.86 2.44 27.07
C GLU A 244 3.58 1.08 27.01
N GLY A 245 4.73 1.03 26.35
CA GLY A 245 5.52 -0.18 26.15
C GLY A 245 5.00 -1.12 25.07
N GLU A 246 3.83 -0.87 24.48
CA GLU A 246 3.34 -1.65 23.34
C GLU A 246 4.21 -1.39 22.09
N GLU A 247 4.43 -2.43 21.29
CA GLU A 247 5.17 -2.32 20.02
C GLU A 247 4.34 -1.56 18.99
N ILE A 248 4.96 -0.61 18.31
CA ILE A 248 4.38 0.11 17.17
C ILE A 248 4.58 -0.77 15.93
N THR A 249 3.50 -1.01 15.18
CA THR A 249 3.51 -1.91 14.01
C THR A 249 2.79 -1.30 12.82
N LEU A 250 3.31 -1.59 11.62
CA LEU A 250 2.71 -1.25 10.32
C LEU A 250 2.34 -2.53 9.58
N SER A 251 1.57 -2.43 8.49
CA SER A 251 1.48 -3.51 7.51
C SER A 251 2.45 -3.24 6.36
N TYR A 252 3.13 -4.28 5.89
CA TYR A 252 4.03 -4.21 4.72
C TYR A 252 3.32 -4.69 3.45
N ILE A 253 2.12 -5.25 3.60
CA ILE A 253 1.37 -5.95 2.56
C ILE A 253 -0.11 -5.63 2.73
N ASP A 254 -0.93 -5.98 1.73
CA ASP A 254 -2.37 -5.90 1.86
C ASP A 254 -2.91 -6.97 2.83
N ILE A 255 -3.74 -6.55 3.78
CA ILE A 255 -4.26 -7.41 4.86
C ILE A 255 -5.63 -8.06 4.53
N ASP A 256 -6.19 -7.75 3.37
CA ASP A 256 -7.43 -8.33 2.83
C ASP A 256 -7.18 -9.59 1.96
N LYS A 257 -5.91 -10.00 1.83
CA LYS A 257 -5.48 -11.29 1.24
C LYS A 257 -5.64 -12.45 2.21
N GLU A 258 -5.67 -13.67 1.69
CA GLU A 258 -5.70 -14.93 2.45
C GLU A 258 -4.44 -15.08 3.32
N ARG A 259 -4.53 -15.69 4.51
CA ARG A 259 -3.41 -15.85 5.46
C ARG A 259 -2.22 -16.56 4.81
N GLY A 260 -2.50 -17.61 4.04
CA GLY A 260 -1.46 -18.35 3.31
C GLY A 260 -0.70 -17.47 2.31
N GLU A 261 -1.41 -16.60 1.59
CA GLU A 261 -0.82 -15.65 0.65
C GLU A 261 0.00 -14.58 1.36
N ARG A 262 -0.55 -13.98 2.44
CA ARG A 262 0.17 -12.98 3.24
C ARG A 262 1.50 -13.52 3.76
N ARG A 263 1.50 -14.75 4.31
CA ARG A 263 2.73 -15.41 4.78
C ARG A 263 3.69 -15.74 3.64
N LYS A 264 3.18 -16.17 2.49
CA LYS A 264 4.01 -16.44 1.31
C LYS A 264 4.70 -15.16 0.84
N GLU A 265 3.94 -14.08 0.67
CA GLU A 265 4.45 -12.77 0.25
C GLU A 265 5.54 -12.29 1.20
N LEU A 266 5.30 -12.29 2.51
CA LEU A 266 6.31 -11.88 3.51
C LEU A 266 7.57 -12.75 3.51
N ARG A 267 7.47 -14.06 3.27
CA ARG A 267 8.66 -14.92 3.14
C ARG A 267 9.48 -14.58 1.89
N GLU A 268 8.79 -14.33 0.77
CA GLU A 268 9.40 -14.05 -0.52
C GLU A 268 10.02 -12.65 -0.57
N THR A 269 9.35 -11.64 0.00
CA THR A 269 9.76 -10.22 -0.13
C THR A 269 10.40 -9.62 1.13
N LYS A 270 10.20 -10.23 2.30
CA LYS A 270 10.70 -9.72 3.59
C LYS A 270 11.40 -10.78 4.43
N HIS A 271 11.46 -12.02 3.93
CA HIS A 271 12.30 -13.07 4.47
C HIS A 271 11.99 -13.53 5.90
N PHE A 272 10.75 -13.40 6.36
CA PHE A 272 10.29 -13.90 7.65
C PHE A 272 8.89 -14.55 7.60
N ASP A 273 8.57 -15.35 8.62
CA ASP A 273 7.23 -15.91 8.84
C ASP A 273 6.46 -15.10 9.88
N CYS A 274 5.31 -14.55 9.50
CA CYS A 274 4.51 -13.71 10.40
C CYS A 274 3.83 -14.51 11.53
N GLN A 275 4.11 -14.08 12.75
CA GLN A 275 3.58 -14.62 14.02
C GLN A 275 2.77 -13.58 14.82
N CYS A 276 2.25 -12.54 14.16
CA CYS A 276 1.38 -11.56 14.82
C CYS A 276 0.09 -12.21 15.38
N GLU A 277 -0.61 -11.49 16.25
CA GLU A 277 -1.84 -11.95 16.91
C GLU A 277 -2.86 -12.55 15.94
N ARG A 278 -3.08 -11.93 14.77
CA ARG A 278 -4.01 -12.44 13.75
C ARG A 278 -3.56 -13.76 13.11
N CYS A 279 -2.26 -13.89 12.86
CA CYS A 279 -1.68 -15.06 12.19
C CYS A 279 -1.46 -16.25 13.14
N SER A 280 -1.27 -15.98 14.44
CA SER A 280 -1.01 -16.98 15.48
C SER A 280 -2.28 -17.62 16.04
N VAL A 281 -3.43 -16.95 15.94
CA VAL A 281 -4.72 -17.51 16.37
C VAL A 281 -5.18 -18.63 15.41
N PRO A 282 -5.75 -19.74 15.95
CA PRO A 282 -6.35 -20.81 15.16
C PRO A 282 -7.35 -20.31 14.11
N MET A 283 -7.44 -20.98 12.96
CA MET A 283 -8.26 -20.51 11.83
C MET A 283 -9.74 -20.33 12.20
N ASN A 284 -10.31 -21.23 12.99
CA ASN A 284 -11.72 -21.18 13.44
C ASN A 284 -12.04 -19.93 14.29
N GLU A 285 -11.06 -19.38 14.99
CA GLU A 285 -11.19 -18.17 15.85
C GLU A 285 -10.76 -16.89 15.13
N SER A 286 -10.07 -17.01 14.00
CA SER A 286 -9.59 -15.87 13.22
C SER A 286 -10.63 -15.39 12.22
N VAL A 287 -10.63 -14.08 11.97
CA VAL A 287 -11.39 -13.46 10.87
C VAL A 287 -10.97 -13.99 9.50
N ASP A 288 -9.75 -14.55 9.37
CA ASP A 288 -9.25 -15.15 8.14
C ASP A 288 -10.11 -16.32 7.64
N ARG A 289 -10.90 -16.97 8.51
CA ARG A 289 -11.87 -18.01 8.11
C ARG A 289 -12.90 -17.52 7.09
N TYR A 290 -13.14 -16.21 7.05
CA TYR A 290 -14.04 -15.58 6.09
C TYR A 290 -13.32 -15.20 4.79
N LEU A 291 -12.04 -14.86 4.85
CA LEU A 291 -11.19 -14.53 3.70
C LEU A 291 -10.85 -15.77 2.87
N GLU A 292 -10.74 -16.92 3.52
CA GLU A 292 -10.46 -18.24 2.91
C GLU A 292 -11.71 -19.14 2.88
N GLY A 293 -12.88 -18.57 3.24
CA GLY A 293 -14.09 -19.31 3.51
C GLY A 293 -14.89 -19.67 2.27
N PHE A 294 -15.31 -20.94 2.19
CA PHE A 294 -16.28 -21.42 1.22
C PHE A 294 -17.60 -21.72 1.92
N ARG A 295 -18.72 -21.39 1.27
CA ARG A 295 -20.05 -21.75 1.76
C ARG A 295 -20.47 -23.10 1.22
N CYS A 296 -21.26 -23.85 1.98
CA CYS A 296 -21.76 -25.14 1.53
C CYS A 296 -22.78 -24.95 0.38
N PRO A 297 -22.61 -25.59 -0.79
CA PRO A 297 -23.53 -25.45 -1.91
C PRO A 297 -24.91 -26.07 -1.65
N ARG A 298 -25.03 -27.00 -0.69
CA ARG A 298 -26.29 -27.67 -0.34
C ARG A 298 -27.11 -26.92 0.71
N CYS A 299 -26.44 -26.24 1.63
CA CYS A 299 -27.10 -25.50 2.71
C CYS A 299 -27.41 -24.06 2.31
N SER A 300 -26.52 -23.42 1.54
CA SER A 300 -26.64 -22.00 1.17
C SER A 300 -27.81 -21.72 0.20
N THR A 301 -28.38 -22.75 -0.40
CA THR A 301 -29.54 -22.66 -1.32
C THR A 301 -30.88 -22.88 -0.63
N LYS A 302 -30.87 -23.36 0.63
CA LYS A 302 -32.08 -23.80 1.34
C LYS A 302 -32.62 -22.81 2.36
N ALA A 303 -31.86 -21.78 2.72
CA ALA A 303 -32.21 -20.91 3.83
C ALA A 303 -32.87 -19.62 3.34
N ALA A 304 -34.12 -19.39 3.76
CA ALA A 304 -34.83 -18.10 3.64
C ALA A 304 -34.22 -17.00 4.54
N GLU A 305 -33.27 -17.39 5.40
CA GLU A 305 -32.42 -16.52 6.22
C GLU A 305 -30.96 -16.78 5.83
N GLU A 306 -30.12 -15.74 5.73
CA GLU A 306 -28.71 -15.84 5.32
C GLU A 306 -27.84 -16.67 6.29
N LYS A 307 -28.01 -18.00 6.34
CA LYS A 307 -27.12 -18.88 7.10
C LYS A 307 -25.83 -19.08 6.30
N ASP A 308 -24.77 -18.37 6.70
CA ASP A 308 -23.41 -18.58 6.19
C ASP A 308 -22.84 -19.91 6.72
N CYS A 309 -23.31 -21.02 6.14
CA CYS A 309 -22.82 -22.36 6.42
C CYS A 309 -21.43 -22.54 5.81
N LEU A 310 -20.40 -22.10 6.54
CA LEU A 310 -19.00 -22.23 6.13
C LEU A 310 -18.53 -23.68 6.20
N LEU A 311 -17.76 -24.09 5.19
CA LEU A 311 -17.04 -25.35 5.21
C LEU A 311 -15.82 -25.24 6.14
N VAL A 312 -15.54 -26.32 6.87
CA VAL A 312 -14.40 -26.43 7.78
C VAL A 312 -13.40 -27.39 7.18
N GLN A 313 -12.11 -27.05 7.23
CA GLN A 313 -11.07 -27.98 6.80
C GLN A 313 -10.87 -29.07 7.85
N VAL A 314 -11.00 -30.33 7.43
CA VAL A 314 -10.69 -31.53 8.20
C VAL A 314 -9.73 -32.34 7.35
N GLU A 315 -8.48 -32.46 7.81
CA GLU A 315 -7.39 -33.12 7.07
C GLU A 315 -7.23 -32.56 5.65
N ASP A 316 -7.49 -33.38 4.62
CA ASP A 316 -7.36 -33.08 3.20
C ASP A 316 -8.70 -32.68 2.53
N LYS A 317 -9.75 -32.43 3.31
CA LYS A 317 -11.09 -32.07 2.82
C LYS A 317 -11.66 -30.84 3.51
N TYR A 318 -12.46 -30.08 2.77
CA TYR A 318 -13.43 -29.16 3.35
C TYR A 318 -14.75 -29.89 3.57
N VAL A 319 -15.29 -29.84 4.79
CA VAL A 319 -16.50 -30.55 5.20
C VAL A 319 -17.54 -29.55 5.71
N CYS A 320 -18.79 -29.77 5.31
CA CYS A 320 -19.93 -29.02 5.81
C CYS A 320 -20.37 -29.59 7.17
N PRO A 321 -20.41 -28.79 8.24
CA PRO A 321 -20.83 -29.28 9.56
C PRO A 321 -22.30 -29.70 9.59
N ASP A 322 -23.16 -29.09 8.76
CA ASP A 322 -24.61 -29.29 8.80
C ASP A 322 -25.07 -30.52 7.98
N CYS A 323 -24.52 -30.71 6.77
CA CYS A 323 -25.02 -31.74 5.84
C CYS A 323 -23.96 -32.74 5.38
N GLN A 324 -22.75 -32.68 5.94
CA GLN A 324 -21.64 -33.59 5.65
C GLN A 324 -21.20 -33.61 4.17
N PHE A 325 -21.57 -32.59 3.39
CA PHE A 325 -20.97 -32.35 2.08
C PHE A 325 -19.46 -32.16 2.25
N ASP A 326 -18.65 -32.87 1.46
CA ASP A 326 -17.21 -32.73 1.46
C ASP A 326 -16.66 -32.40 0.06
N VAL A 327 -15.51 -31.73 0.04
CA VAL A 327 -14.76 -31.46 -1.19
C VAL A 327 -13.25 -31.46 -0.89
N PRO A 328 -12.40 -32.13 -1.69
CA PRO A 328 -10.96 -32.19 -1.41
C PRO A 328 -10.28 -30.82 -1.50
N VAL A 329 -9.42 -30.51 -0.53
CA VAL A 329 -8.66 -29.26 -0.44
C VAL A 329 -7.83 -29.02 -1.70
N ALA A 330 -7.17 -30.05 -2.23
CA ALA A 330 -6.36 -29.95 -3.45
C ALA A 330 -7.18 -29.54 -4.68
N ALA A 331 -8.42 -30.02 -4.80
CA ALA A 331 -9.31 -29.66 -5.91
C ALA A 331 -9.77 -28.20 -5.80
N VAL A 332 -10.08 -27.75 -4.58
CA VAL A 332 -10.42 -26.34 -4.31
C VAL A 332 -9.23 -25.43 -4.59
N ALA A 333 -8.03 -25.78 -4.13
CA ALA A 333 -6.82 -25.01 -4.36
C ALA A 333 -6.52 -24.82 -5.86
N SER A 334 -6.68 -25.87 -6.67
CA SER A 334 -6.53 -25.78 -8.13
C SER A 334 -7.56 -24.84 -8.77
N ALA A 335 -8.80 -24.87 -8.29
CA ALA A 335 -9.87 -24.01 -8.80
C ALA A 335 -9.65 -22.54 -8.40
N VAL A 336 -9.20 -22.28 -7.17
CA VAL A 336 -8.81 -20.94 -6.69
C VAL A 336 -7.64 -20.39 -7.48
N LEU A 337 -6.61 -21.21 -7.78
CA LEU A 337 -5.49 -20.79 -8.61
C LEU A 337 -5.96 -20.35 -10.00
N THR A 338 -6.86 -21.12 -10.61
CA THR A 338 -7.48 -20.78 -11.90
C THR A 338 -8.25 -19.45 -11.83
N ALA A 339 -9.00 -19.23 -10.74
CA ALA A 339 -9.71 -17.98 -10.49
C ALA A 339 -8.75 -16.79 -10.37
N LYS A 340 -7.65 -16.95 -9.62
CA LYS A 340 -6.61 -15.92 -9.46
C LYS A 340 -5.91 -15.60 -10.77
N THR A 341 -5.64 -16.60 -11.62
CA THR A 341 -5.10 -16.37 -12.97
C THR A 341 -6.06 -15.57 -13.84
N LYS A 342 -7.37 -15.89 -13.81
CA LYS A 342 -8.40 -15.10 -14.53
C LYS A 342 -8.45 -13.66 -14.02
N LEU A 343 -8.43 -13.46 -12.70
CA LEU A 343 -8.40 -12.14 -12.09
C LEU A 343 -7.15 -11.34 -12.49
N GLY A 344 -5.98 -11.98 -12.56
CA GLY A 344 -4.74 -11.34 -13.04
C GLY A 344 -4.86 -10.84 -14.47
N LYS A 345 -5.43 -11.65 -15.38
CA LYS A 345 -5.72 -11.23 -16.77
C LYS A 345 -6.72 -10.08 -16.83
N ALA A 346 -7.75 -10.11 -15.98
CA ALA A 346 -8.74 -9.04 -15.92
C ALA A 346 -8.13 -7.71 -15.44
N LYS A 347 -7.24 -7.74 -14.44
CA LYS A 347 -6.47 -6.55 -14.02
C LYS A 347 -5.63 -5.99 -15.16
N GLN A 348 -4.98 -6.86 -15.95
CA GLN A 348 -4.22 -6.42 -17.13
C GLN A 348 -5.13 -5.77 -18.19
N SER A 349 -6.28 -6.37 -18.50
CA SER A 349 -7.28 -5.79 -19.41
C SER A 349 -7.80 -4.43 -18.91
N LEU A 350 -8.01 -4.29 -17.60
CA LEU A 350 -8.43 -3.03 -16.98
C LEU A 350 -7.39 -1.92 -17.22
N ASN A 351 -6.11 -2.22 -17.00
CA ASN A 351 -5.00 -1.28 -17.22
C ASN A 351 -4.83 -0.92 -18.71
N GLN A 352 -5.28 -1.77 -19.62
CA GLN A 352 -5.32 -1.51 -21.07
C GLN A 352 -6.63 -0.85 -21.53
N PHE A 353 -7.47 -0.39 -20.59
CA PHE A 353 -8.78 0.23 -20.85
C PHE A 353 -9.79 -0.68 -21.59
N LYS A 354 -9.60 -2.00 -21.56
CA LYS A 354 -10.47 -3.01 -22.21
C LYS A 354 -11.59 -3.47 -21.27
N TYR A 355 -12.49 -2.56 -20.91
CA TYR A 355 -13.48 -2.79 -19.85
C TYR A 355 -14.49 -3.92 -20.14
N ALA A 356 -14.90 -4.08 -21.40
CA ALA A 356 -15.83 -5.15 -21.78
C ALA A 356 -15.22 -6.55 -21.60
N ASP A 357 -13.91 -6.69 -21.86
CA ASP A 357 -13.18 -7.94 -21.63
C ASP A 357 -13.12 -8.25 -20.13
N VAL A 358 -12.88 -7.24 -19.29
CA VAL A 358 -12.87 -7.39 -17.82
C VAL A 358 -14.20 -7.98 -17.32
N VAL A 359 -15.32 -7.38 -17.74
CA VAL A 359 -16.67 -7.85 -17.36
C VAL A 359 -16.88 -9.30 -17.81
N THR A 360 -16.49 -9.64 -19.03
CA THR A 360 -16.64 -10.99 -19.58
C THR A 360 -15.78 -12.01 -18.83
N GLN A 361 -14.53 -11.68 -18.53
CA GLN A 361 -13.58 -12.55 -17.83
C GLN A 361 -13.99 -12.83 -16.37
N LEU A 362 -14.61 -11.84 -15.72
CA LEU A 362 -15.00 -11.91 -14.31
C LEU A 362 -16.47 -12.35 -14.08
N ALA A 363 -17.23 -12.53 -15.15
CA ALA A 363 -18.63 -12.95 -15.08
C ALA A 363 -18.79 -14.23 -14.23
N GLY A 364 -19.62 -14.15 -13.18
CA GLY A 364 -19.89 -15.27 -12.28
C GLY A 364 -18.77 -15.61 -11.28
N LEU A 365 -17.55 -15.10 -11.46
CA LEU A 365 -16.39 -15.45 -10.61
C LEU A 365 -16.55 -14.95 -9.18
N ALA A 366 -17.26 -13.84 -8.95
CA ALA A 366 -17.57 -13.35 -7.60
C ALA A 366 -18.44 -14.32 -6.78
N LYS A 367 -19.15 -15.24 -7.44
CA LYS A 367 -20.07 -16.18 -6.77
C LYS A 367 -19.34 -17.39 -6.18
N GLY A 368 -18.23 -17.81 -6.77
CA GLY A 368 -17.54 -19.04 -6.37
C GLY A 368 -16.62 -19.59 -7.45
N VAL A 369 -16.14 -20.81 -7.22
CA VAL A 369 -15.32 -21.58 -8.16
C VAL A 369 -15.97 -22.90 -8.50
N GLU A 370 -15.76 -23.37 -9.72
CA GLU A 370 -16.26 -24.68 -10.14
C GLU A 370 -15.27 -25.77 -9.72
N VAL A 371 -15.76 -26.76 -8.96
CA VAL A 371 -14.99 -27.90 -8.50
C VAL A 371 -15.76 -29.16 -8.85
N ARG A 372 -15.19 -29.99 -9.74
CA ARG A 372 -15.80 -31.26 -10.20
C ARG A 372 -17.24 -31.08 -10.76
N GLY A 373 -17.46 -30.02 -11.53
CA GLY A 373 -18.77 -29.73 -12.16
C GLY A 373 -19.82 -29.13 -11.20
N GLN A 374 -19.44 -28.79 -9.96
CA GLN A 374 -20.30 -28.13 -9.00
C GLN A 374 -19.73 -26.76 -8.63
N LEU A 375 -20.58 -25.73 -8.61
CA LEU A 375 -20.22 -24.42 -8.08
C LEU A 375 -20.03 -24.54 -6.56
N LEU A 376 -18.82 -24.24 -6.10
CA LEU A 376 -18.48 -24.06 -4.70
C LEU A 376 -18.52 -22.56 -4.38
N PRO A 377 -19.55 -22.07 -3.67
CA PRO A 377 -19.71 -20.65 -3.44
C PRO A 377 -18.65 -20.09 -2.51
N PHE A 378 -18.14 -18.90 -2.82
CA PHE A 378 -17.34 -18.15 -1.89
C PHE A 378 -18.19 -17.66 -0.71
N HIS A 379 -17.56 -17.50 0.45
CA HIS A 379 -18.05 -16.55 1.43
C HIS A 379 -17.96 -15.13 0.86
N ARG A 380 -18.88 -14.24 1.22
CA ARG A 380 -18.94 -12.88 0.65
C ARG A 380 -17.65 -12.08 0.82
N SER A 381 -16.90 -12.36 1.90
CA SER A 381 -15.61 -11.75 2.20
C SER A 381 -14.41 -12.57 1.74
N HIS A 382 -14.58 -13.61 0.92
CA HIS A 382 -13.44 -14.35 0.40
C HIS A 382 -12.49 -13.41 -0.37
N GLY A 383 -11.17 -13.55 -0.22
CA GLY A 383 -10.18 -12.62 -0.81
C GLY A 383 -10.32 -12.48 -2.33
N VAL A 384 -10.50 -13.59 -3.04
CA VAL A 384 -10.83 -13.59 -4.48
C VAL A 384 -12.15 -12.84 -4.78
N ALA A 385 -13.20 -13.02 -3.99
CA ALA A 385 -14.48 -12.34 -4.22
C ALA A 385 -14.37 -10.83 -4.01
N ILE A 386 -13.65 -10.38 -2.98
CA ILE A 386 -13.33 -8.97 -2.72
C ILE A 386 -12.58 -8.37 -3.92
N ALA A 387 -11.52 -9.05 -4.38
CA ALA A 387 -10.71 -8.55 -5.48
C ALA A 387 -11.45 -8.53 -6.82
N VAL A 388 -12.31 -9.53 -7.07
CA VAL A 388 -13.20 -9.56 -8.25
C VAL A 388 -14.22 -8.43 -8.17
N ALA A 389 -14.88 -8.21 -7.03
CA ALA A 389 -15.89 -7.16 -6.88
C ALA A 389 -15.30 -5.77 -7.17
N ARG A 390 -14.08 -5.49 -6.67
CA ARG A 390 -13.36 -4.24 -6.94
C ARG A 390 -13.13 -4.02 -8.43
N VAL A 391 -12.37 -4.92 -9.06
CA VAL A 391 -11.99 -4.83 -10.49
C VAL A 391 -13.21 -4.83 -11.41
N HIS A 392 -14.21 -5.67 -11.11
CA HIS A 392 -15.43 -5.76 -11.89
C HIS A 392 -16.26 -4.49 -11.79
N SER A 393 -16.43 -3.94 -10.58
CA SER A 393 -17.22 -2.71 -10.39
C SER A 393 -16.60 -1.51 -11.11
N ASP A 394 -15.27 -1.40 -11.14
CA ASP A 394 -14.59 -0.31 -11.84
C ASP A 394 -14.81 -0.37 -13.35
N ALA A 395 -14.73 -1.57 -13.94
CA ALA A 395 -15.05 -1.77 -15.35
C ALA A 395 -16.52 -1.43 -15.66
N GLN A 396 -17.46 -1.82 -14.79
CA GLN A 396 -18.89 -1.51 -14.97
C GLN A 396 -19.14 0.01 -14.94
N ILE A 397 -18.52 0.75 -14.01
CA ILE A 397 -18.59 2.22 -13.97
C ILE A 397 -18.06 2.83 -15.27
N LYS A 398 -16.94 2.35 -15.79
CA LYS A 398 -16.33 2.86 -17.03
C LYS A 398 -17.18 2.58 -18.28
N LEU A 399 -18.00 1.53 -18.25
CA LEU A 399 -18.98 1.21 -19.28
C LEU A 399 -20.34 1.91 -19.08
N GLY A 400 -20.49 2.76 -18.07
CA GLY A 400 -21.76 3.44 -17.76
C GLY A 400 -22.82 2.53 -17.11
N LYS A 401 -22.47 1.29 -16.74
CA LYS A 401 -23.37 0.33 -16.09
C LYS A 401 -23.42 0.56 -14.58
N VAL A 402 -23.99 1.69 -14.17
CA VAL A 402 -23.95 2.17 -12.78
C VAL A 402 -24.70 1.27 -11.81
N VAL A 403 -25.84 0.69 -12.19
CA VAL A 403 -26.64 -0.20 -11.32
C VAL A 403 -25.84 -1.46 -10.96
N GLU A 404 -25.18 -2.09 -11.93
CA GLU A 404 -24.31 -3.26 -11.70
C GLU A 404 -23.14 -2.90 -10.78
N ALA A 405 -22.51 -1.75 -11.01
CA ALA A 405 -21.43 -1.27 -10.16
C ALA A 405 -21.89 -0.97 -8.72
N TYR A 406 -23.09 -0.43 -8.53
CA TYR A 406 -23.68 -0.19 -7.23
C TYR A 406 -23.77 -1.47 -6.41
N TRP A 407 -24.33 -2.54 -6.98
CA TRP A 407 -24.47 -3.83 -6.29
C TRP A 407 -23.12 -4.45 -5.92
N LEU A 408 -22.14 -4.41 -6.84
CA LEU A 408 -20.79 -4.90 -6.59
C LEU A 408 -20.07 -4.09 -5.50
N ARG A 409 -20.22 -2.76 -5.49
CA ARG A 409 -19.63 -1.88 -4.47
C ARG A 409 -20.29 -2.04 -3.11
N ARG A 410 -21.60 -2.27 -3.06
CA ARG A 410 -22.33 -2.65 -1.83
C ARG A 410 -21.81 -3.95 -1.26
N GLN A 411 -21.67 -4.98 -2.11
CA GLN A 411 -21.11 -6.27 -1.71
C GLN A 411 -19.68 -6.13 -1.17
N LEU A 412 -18.83 -5.37 -1.88
CA LEU A 412 -17.45 -5.09 -1.47
C LEU A 412 -17.39 -4.39 -0.10
N LEU A 413 -18.22 -3.38 0.11
CA LEU A 413 -18.27 -2.65 1.38
C LEU A 413 -18.68 -3.58 2.53
N ASN A 414 -19.77 -4.34 2.36
CA ASN A 414 -20.23 -5.31 3.36
C ASN A 414 -19.16 -6.39 3.65
N ALA A 415 -18.45 -6.83 2.62
CA ALA A 415 -17.38 -7.81 2.75
C ALA A 415 -16.22 -7.27 3.60
N LEU A 416 -15.77 -6.04 3.31
CA LEU A 416 -14.66 -5.39 4.01
C LEU A 416 -15.01 -4.99 5.44
N GLN A 417 -16.24 -4.56 5.71
CA GLN A 417 -16.70 -4.24 7.07
C GLN A 417 -16.62 -5.44 8.03
N LEU A 418 -16.75 -6.66 7.51
CA LEU A 418 -16.63 -7.88 8.31
C LEU A 418 -15.17 -8.25 8.62
N VAL A 419 -14.25 -8.01 7.67
CA VAL A 419 -12.87 -8.56 7.74
C VAL A 419 -11.78 -7.51 7.99
N SER A 420 -12.11 -6.22 7.83
CA SER A 420 -11.18 -5.11 8.04
C SER A 420 -11.30 -4.53 9.44
N TRP A 421 -10.23 -3.88 9.86
CA TRP A 421 -10.22 -3.04 11.05
C TRP A 421 -11.05 -1.77 10.83
N ARG A 422 -11.58 -1.22 11.93
CA ARG A 422 -12.45 -0.03 11.89
C ARG A 422 -11.80 1.15 11.15
N ASN A 423 -10.51 1.38 11.41
CA ASN A 423 -9.72 2.42 10.77
C ASN A 423 -8.74 1.77 9.78
N HIS A 424 -9.16 1.61 8.53
CA HIS A 424 -8.39 0.95 7.48
C HIS A 424 -8.64 1.68 6.14
N LEU A 425 -7.59 2.15 5.48
CA LEU A 425 -7.73 2.99 4.28
C LEU A 425 -8.48 2.28 3.13
N PRO A 426 -8.23 0.99 2.82
CA PRO A 426 -9.06 0.23 1.87
C PRO A 426 -10.56 0.18 2.21
N LEU A 427 -10.93 0.17 3.49
CA LEU A 427 -12.34 0.26 3.92
C LEU A 427 -12.89 1.67 3.68
N ALA A 428 -12.09 2.70 3.95
CA ALA A 428 -12.44 4.09 3.64
C ALA A 428 -12.71 4.27 2.14
N LEU A 429 -11.82 3.76 1.29
CA LEU A 429 -11.98 3.83 -0.18
C LEU A 429 -13.21 3.07 -0.65
N ALA A 430 -13.55 1.92 -0.05
CA ALA A 430 -14.78 1.20 -0.37
C ALA A 430 -16.04 2.01 -0.02
N HIS A 431 -16.04 2.72 1.11
CA HIS A 431 -17.11 3.66 1.45
C HIS A 431 -17.22 4.80 0.42
N PHE A 432 -16.09 5.39 0.02
CA PHE A 432 -16.06 6.45 -0.98
C PHE A 432 -16.59 5.96 -2.34
N ASP A 433 -16.12 4.82 -2.81
CA ASP A 433 -16.56 4.23 -4.08
C ASP A 433 -18.04 3.89 -4.07
N TYR A 434 -18.54 3.33 -2.97
CA TYR A 434 -19.97 3.06 -2.82
C TYR A 434 -20.80 4.35 -2.87
N ALA A 435 -20.37 5.39 -2.16
CA ALA A 435 -21.02 6.70 -2.17
C ALA A 435 -21.02 7.34 -3.57
N GLU A 436 -19.92 7.28 -4.32
CA GLU A 436 -19.88 7.79 -5.70
C GLU A 436 -20.79 7.00 -6.65
N ALA A 437 -20.95 5.69 -6.47
CA ALA A 437 -21.89 4.90 -7.26
C ALA A 437 -23.34 5.31 -6.98
N LEU A 438 -23.68 5.49 -5.70
CA LEU A 438 -24.97 6.02 -5.25
C LEU A 438 -25.24 7.43 -5.80
N ARG A 439 -24.24 8.32 -5.73
CA ARG A 439 -24.36 9.68 -6.25
C ARG A 439 -24.67 9.69 -7.73
N ARG A 440 -23.98 8.85 -8.52
CA ARG A 440 -24.27 8.70 -9.96
C ARG A 440 -25.66 8.12 -10.20
N LEU A 441 -26.09 7.13 -9.43
CA LEU A 441 -27.43 6.54 -9.53
C LEU A 441 -28.53 7.56 -9.22
N LEU A 442 -28.33 8.43 -8.22
CA LEU A 442 -29.32 9.40 -7.78
C LEU A 442 -29.42 10.66 -8.65
N LEU A 443 -28.31 11.10 -9.24
CA LEU A 443 -28.21 12.37 -9.97
C LEU A 443 -28.25 12.24 -11.49
N HIS A 444 -27.95 11.06 -12.05
CA HIS A 444 -27.88 10.91 -13.49
C HIS A 444 -29.29 10.81 -14.11
N PRO A 445 -29.71 11.75 -14.97
CA PRO A 445 -31.10 11.84 -15.44
C PRO A 445 -31.54 10.63 -16.28
N SER A 446 -30.60 9.93 -16.91
CA SER A 446 -30.87 8.79 -17.80
C SER A 446 -30.71 7.41 -17.15
N ILE A 447 -30.36 7.32 -15.86
CA ILE A 447 -30.16 6.03 -15.19
C ILE A 447 -31.40 5.77 -14.32
N PRO A 448 -32.25 4.80 -14.67
CA PRO A 448 -33.39 4.48 -13.84
C PRO A 448 -32.91 3.85 -12.53
N ILE A 449 -33.47 4.32 -11.42
CA ILE A 449 -33.35 3.65 -10.13
C ILE A 449 -34.21 2.38 -10.20
N PRO A 450 -33.65 1.20 -9.86
CA PRO A 450 -34.43 -0.04 -9.76
C PRO A 450 -35.69 0.13 -8.89
N GLU A 451 -36.81 -0.48 -9.30
CA GLU A 451 -38.12 -0.31 -8.64
C GLU A 451 -38.14 -0.78 -7.18
N ASP A 452 -37.26 -1.71 -6.83
CA ASP A 452 -37.09 -2.27 -5.50
C ASP A 452 -36.25 -1.37 -4.57
N LEU A 453 -35.71 -0.26 -5.07
CA LEU A 453 -34.87 0.66 -4.31
C LEU A 453 -35.58 1.99 -4.04
N ASP A 454 -35.66 2.34 -2.76
CA ASP A 454 -36.19 3.62 -2.31
C ASP A 454 -35.14 4.75 -2.38
N ARG A 455 -35.53 5.88 -2.97
CA ARG A 455 -34.62 7.00 -3.24
C ARG A 455 -34.11 7.65 -1.96
N ASP A 456 -34.97 7.80 -0.96
CA ASP A 456 -34.60 8.43 0.31
C ASP A 456 -33.59 7.55 1.07
N THR A 457 -33.81 6.24 1.05
CA THR A 457 -32.89 5.24 1.61
C THR A 457 -31.51 5.31 0.93
N LEU A 458 -31.47 5.35 -0.41
CA LEU A 458 -30.21 5.48 -1.15
C LEU A 458 -29.46 6.78 -0.81
N GLN A 459 -30.18 7.90 -0.63
CA GLN A 459 -29.58 9.18 -0.25
C GLN A 459 -29.00 9.13 1.17
N GLN A 460 -29.68 8.45 2.11
CA GLN A 460 -29.17 8.24 3.47
C GLN A 460 -27.90 7.37 3.47
N GLU A 461 -27.90 6.25 2.73
CA GLU A 461 -26.73 5.37 2.59
C GLU A 461 -25.51 6.10 1.98
N MET A 462 -25.76 6.96 0.99
CA MET A 462 -24.72 7.78 0.34
C MET A 462 -24.05 8.71 1.34
N ARG A 463 -24.85 9.47 2.11
CA ARG A 463 -24.35 10.41 3.12
C ARG A 463 -23.61 9.68 4.24
N ALA A 464 -24.16 8.58 4.73
CA ALA A 464 -23.50 7.75 5.74
C ALA A 464 -22.14 7.23 5.26
N SER A 465 -22.03 6.85 3.99
CA SER A 465 -20.78 6.34 3.42
C SER A 465 -19.73 7.44 3.22
N TYR A 466 -20.11 8.63 2.75
CA TYR A 466 -19.17 9.77 2.72
C TYR A 466 -18.70 10.17 4.13
N GLN A 467 -19.58 10.13 5.12
CA GLN A 467 -19.22 10.41 6.51
C GLN A 467 -18.22 9.38 7.04
N ALA A 468 -18.50 8.09 6.86
CA ALA A 468 -17.60 7.01 7.27
C ALA A 468 -16.22 7.11 6.59
N PHE A 469 -16.18 7.43 5.30
CA PHE A 469 -14.93 7.71 4.59
C PHE A 469 -14.16 8.88 5.22
N SER A 470 -14.82 10.00 5.52
CA SER A 470 -14.22 11.16 6.16
C SER A 470 -13.66 10.84 7.56
N ASP A 471 -14.40 10.09 8.36
CA ASP A 471 -14.02 9.70 9.73
C ASP A 471 -12.79 8.80 9.74
N ILE A 472 -12.75 7.78 8.86
CA ILE A 472 -11.58 6.90 8.74
C ILE A 472 -10.37 7.69 8.24
N CYS A 473 -10.54 8.55 7.23
CA CYS A 473 -9.45 9.40 6.72
C CYS A 473 -8.91 10.37 7.79
N ALA A 474 -9.76 10.87 8.69
CA ALA A 474 -9.33 11.74 9.79
C ALA A 474 -8.36 11.04 10.75
N VAL A 475 -8.56 9.72 10.96
CA VAL A 475 -7.64 8.89 11.74
C VAL A 475 -6.37 8.62 10.93
N CYS A 476 -6.51 8.11 9.70
CA CYS A 476 -5.41 7.56 8.92
C CYS A 476 -4.47 8.61 8.27
N LEU A 477 -4.97 9.78 7.86
CA LEU A 477 -4.27 10.70 6.94
C LEU A 477 -3.97 12.11 7.50
N GLY A 478 -4.34 12.41 8.75
CA GLY A 478 -4.05 13.72 9.36
C GLY A 478 -4.82 14.92 8.78
N LYS A 479 -4.33 16.15 9.04
CA LYS A 479 -4.97 17.44 8.64
C LYS A 479 -4.44 17.94 7.28
N PRO A 480 -5.29 18.64 6.50
CA PRO A 480 -6.34 18.06 5.68
C PRO A 480 -5.75 17.41 4.41
N HIS A 481 -5.81 16.09 4.34
CA HIS A 481 -5.51 15.34 3.11
C HIS A 481 -6.54 15.66 2.00
N PRO A 482 -6.14 15.83 0.73
CA PRO A 482 -7.06 16.18 -0.38
C PRO A 482 -8.27 15.23 -0.52
N LEU A 483 -8.05 13.93 -0.34
CA LEU A 483 -9.11 12.92 -0.33
C LEU A 483 -10.20 13.20 0.73
N ARG A 484 -9.82 13.71 1.92
CA ARG A 484 -10.77 14.06 2.99
C ARG A 484 -11.55 15.32 2.64
N LEU A 485 -10.91 16.31 2.01
CA LEU A 485 -11.59 17.53 1.57
C LEU A 485 -12.67 17.23 0.53
N ARG A 486 -12.41 16.27 -0.37
CA ARG A 486 -13.40 15.80 -1.36
C ARG A 486 -14.63 15.18 -0.70
N ALA A 487 -14.44 14.35 0.33
CA ALA A 487 -15.54 13.79 1.12
C ALA A 487 -16.42 14.88 1.73
N LEU A 488 -15.78 15.85 2.40
CA LEU A 488 -16.47 16.95 3.06
C LEU A 488 -17.20 17.86 2.06
N ALA A 489 -16.65 18.04 0.86
CA ALA A 489 -17.34 18.77 -0.21
C ALA A 489 -18.56 18.02 -0.72
N ALA A 490 -18.49 16.68 -0.85
CA ALA A 490 -19.60 15.85 -1.29
C ALA A 490 -20.76 15.82 -0.27
N LEU A 491 -20.47 15.91 1.03
CA LEU A 491 -21.47 15.97 2.11
C LEU A 491 -22.29 17.27 2.14
N LYS A 492 -21.90 18.30 1.39
CA LYS A 492 -22.66 19.55 1.27
C LYS A 492 -23.85 19.44 0.30
N PHE A 493 -23.95 18.32 -0.42
CA PHE A 493 -25.06 17.94 -1.29
C PHE A 493 -25.89 16.83 -0.62
#